data_AF-A0A7J5USK3-F1
#
_entry.id   AF-A0A7J5USK3-F1
#
_cell.length_a   1.000
_cell.length_b   1.000
_cell.length_c   1.000
_cell.angle_alpha   90.00
_cell.angle_beta   90.00
_cell.angle_gamma   90.00
#
_symmetry.space_group_name_H-M   'P 1'
#
loop_
_entity.id
_entity.type
_entity.pdbx_description
1 polymer ?
#
loop_
_entity_poly.entity_id
_entity_poly.type
_entity_poly.pdbx_seq_one_letter_code
_entity_poly.pdbx_strand_id
1 'polypeptide(L)'
;MDEARASEARRRGSLAAERTGELAALRLRLAAGGDLTEDDLALATRRAEESRRLAADARARAASAHCHAAQAHDAAAAVLEAAGSPARAAEHRTASRADLEAELADEDGTTDGDADGHS
;
A
#
# COMPACT_ATOMS: atom_id res chain seq x y z
N MET A 1 -19.82 2.00 11.03
CA MET A 1 -18.39 1.71 10.74
C MET A 1 -18.16 0.23 10.39
N ASP A 2 -18.78 -0.72 11.11
CA ASP A 2 -18.50 -2.15 10.91
C ASP A 2 -19.06 -2.76 9.61
N GLU A 3 -20.23 -2.31 9.16
CA GLU A 3 -20.87 -2.85 7.95
C GLU A 3 -20.12 -2.48 6.66
N ALA A 4 -19.56 -1.26 6.60
CA ALA A 4 -18.73 -0.82 5.49
C ALA A 4 -17.42 -1.62 5.40
N ARG A 5 -16.77 -1.90 6.54
CA ARG A 5 -15.56 -2.72 6.61
C ARG A 5 -15.83 -4.18 6.22
N ALA A 6 -16.94 -4.74 6.68
CA ALA A 6 -17.35 -6.10 6.29
C ALA A 6 -17.70 -6.20 4.81
N SER A 7 -18.35 -5.18 4.23
CA SER A 7 -18.64 -5.10 2.79
C SER A 7 -17.36 -5.06 1.96
N GLU A 8 -16.40 -4.23 2.36
CA GLU A 8 -15.10 -4.12 1.68
C GLU A 8 -14.30 -5.43 1.79
N ALA A 9 -14.27 -6.06 2.96
CA ALA A 9 -13.62 -7.36 3.15
C ALA A 9 -14.21 -8.44 2.23
N ARG A 10 -15.55 -8.50 2.10
CA ARG A 10 -16.23 -9.41 1.18
C ARG A 10 -15.86 -9.12 -0.28
N ARG A 11 -15.88 -7.84 -0.68
CA ARG A 11 -15.49 -7.43 -2.04
C ARG A 11 -14.06 -7.86 -2.36
N ARG A 12 -13.11 -7.65 -1.45
CA ARG A 12 -11.71 -8.08 -1.60
C ARG A 12 -11.60 -9.60 -1.68
N GLY A 13 -12.37 -10.32 -0.88
CA GLY A 13 -12.45 -11.78 -0.94
C GLY A 13 -12.92 -12.30 -2.30
N SER A 14 -14.01 -11.73 -2.84
CA SER A 14 -14.53 -12.11 -4.16
C SER A 14 -13.52 -11.85 -5.28
N LEU A 15 -12.87 -10.68 -5.27
CA LEU A 15 -11.85 -10.33 -6.25
C LEU A 15 -10.63 -11.27 -6.20
N ALA A 16 -10.21 -11.67 -5.00
CA ALA A 16 -9.11 -12.61 -4.82
C ALA A 16 -9.47 -14.01 -5.35
N ALA A 17 -10.71 -14.45 -5.12
CA ALA A 17 -11.21 -15.72 -5.64
C ALA A 17 -11.26 -15.73 -7.18
N GLU A 18 -11.76 -14.67 -7.79
CA GLU A 18 -11.80 -14.48 -9.25
C GLU A 18 -10.39 -14.57 -9.87
N ARG A 19 -9.44 -13.79 -9.32
CA ARG A 19 -8.03 -13.80 -9.77
C ARG A 19 -7.38 -15.18 -9.63
N THR A 20 -7.68 -15.88 -8.55
CA THR A 20 -7.15 -17.23 -8.33
C THR A 20 -7.71 -18.21 -9.38
N GLY A 21 -8.99 -18.07 -9.73
CA GLY A 21 -9.63 -18.83 -10.80
C GLY A 21 -8.99 -18.58 -12.17
N GLU A 22 -8.79 -17.30 -12.53
CA GLU A 22 -8.11 -16.90 -13.78
C GLU A 22 -6.71 -17.51 -13.87
N LEU A 23 -5.90 -17.38 -12.81
CA LEU A 23 -4.55 -17.94 -12.74
C LEU A 23 -4.54 -19.47 -12.83
N ALA A 24 -5.48 -20.14 -12.18
CA ALA A 24 -5.60 -21.60 -12.23
C ALA A 24 -5.94 -22.08 -13.65
N ALA A 25 -6.88 -21.42 -14.33
CA ALA A 25 -7.24 -21.73 -15.70
C ALA A 25 -6.08 -21.52 -16.68
N LEU A 26 -5.36 -20.39 -16.55
CA LEU A 26 -4.17 -20.11 -17.35
C LEU A 26 -3.08 -21.17 -17.12
N ARG A 27 -2.76 -21.49 -15.86
CA ARG A 27 -1.78 -22.52 -15.51
C ARG A 27 -2.15 -23.89 -16.07
N LEU A 28 -3.42 -24.29 -15.99
CA LEU A 28 -3.90 -25.56 -16.53
C LEU A 28 -3.69 -25.64 -18.04
N ARG A 29 -4.06 -24.58 -18.78
CA ARG A 29 -3.88 -24.52 -20.24
C ARG A 29 -2.40 -24.59 -20.63
N LEU A 30 -1.54 -23.79 -19.98
CA LEU A 30 -0.11 -23.78 -20.27
C LEU A 30 0.55 -25.13 -19.93
N ALA A 31 0.16 -25.76 -18.82
CA ALA A 31 0.65 -27.08 -18.43
C ALA A 31 0.22 -28.19 -19.39
N ALA A 32 -0.92 -28.03 -20.08
CA ALA A 32 -1.38 -28.91 -21.14
C ALA A 32 -0.69 -28.68 -22.49
N GLY A 33 0.31 -27.79 -22.55
CA GLY A 33 1.01 -27.43 -23.79
C GLY A 33 0.25 -26.43 -24.66
N GLY A 34 -0.77 -25.76 -24.13
CA GLY A 34 -1.44 -24.67 -24.83
C GLY A 34 -0.54 -23.44 -24.93
N ASP A 35 -0.61 -22.75 -26.06
CA ASP A 35 0.18 -21.55 -26.31
C ASP A 35 -0.31 -20.35 -25.47
N LEU A 36 0.60 -19.41 -25.23
CA LEU A 36 0.28 -18.07 -24.75
C LEU A 36 -0.48 -17.31 -25.85
N THR A 37 -1.61 -16.70 -25.50
CA THR A 37 -2.40 -15.89 -26.43
C THR A 37 -2.15 -14.40 -26.22
N GLU A 38 -2.54 -13.58 -27.21
CA GLU A 38 -2.56 -12.12 -27.06
C GLU A 38 -3.46 -11.68 -25.89
N ASP A 39 -4.57 -12.39 -25.66
CA ASP A 39 -5.46 -12.13 -24.52
C ASP A 39 -4.76 -12.33 -23.17
N ASP A 40 -3.85 -13.32 -23.06
CA ASP A 40 -3.07 -13.56 -21.84
C ASP A 40 -2.10 -12.42 -21.56
N LEU A 41 -1.45 -11.92 -22.61
CA LEU A 41 -0.54 -10.78 -22.53
C LEU A 41 -1.30 -9.51 -22.14
N ALA A 42 -2.44 -9.24 -22.79
CA ALA A 42 -3.29 -8.10 -22.46
C ALA A 42 -3.82 -8.17 -21.02
N LEU A 43 -4.24 -9.36 -20.57
CA LEU A 43 -4.67 -9.60 -19.19
C LEU A 43 -3.53 -9.33 -18.20
N ALA A 44 -2.33 -9.87 -18.46
CA ALA A 44 -1.17 -9.69 -17.60
C ALA A 44 -0.77 -8.22 -17.48
N THR A 45 -0.71 -7.49 -18.59
CA THR A 45 -0.42 -6.04 -18.61
C THR A 45 -1.44 -5.25 -17.80
N ARG A 46 -2.74 -5.47 -18.04
CA ARG A 46 -3.81 -4.81 -17.28
C ARG A 46 -3.72 -5.08 -15.78
N ARG A 47 -3.39 -6.32 -15.39
CA ARG A 47 -3.23 -6.69 -13.97
C ARG A 47 -1.98 -6.05 -13.36
N ALA A 48 -0.88 -5.93 -14.11
CA ALA A 48 0.31 -5.23 -13.66
C ALA A 48 0.03 -3.74 -13.42
N GLU A 49 -0.67 -3.07 -14.34
CA GLU A 49 -1.11 -1.68 -14.18
C GLU A 49 -2.05 -1.50 -12.99
N GLU A 50 -3.05 -2.38 -12.85
CA GLU A 50 -3.97 -2.36 -11.71
C GLU A 50 -3.20 -2.51 -10.39
N SER A 51 -2.22 -3.42 -10.33
CA SER A 51 -1.38 -3.64 -9.16
C SER A 51 -0.49 -2.42 -8.85
N ARG A 52 0.10 -1.79 -9.87
CA ARG A 52 0.88 -0.55 -9.70
C ARG A 52 0.02 0.57 -9.11
N ARG A 53 -1.19 0.79 -9.65
CA ARG A 53 -2.12 1.78 -9.13
C ARG A 53 -2.51 1.50 -7.68
N LEU A 54 -2.88 0.25 -7.36
CA LEU A 54 -3.25 -0.12 -6.00
C LEU A 54 -2.09 0.03 -5.01
N ALA A 55 -0.85 -0.24 -5.44
CA ALA A 55 0.34 -0.02 -4.64
C ALA A 55 0.59 1.47 -4.39
N ALA A 56 0.45 2.32 -5.41
CA ALA A 56 0.56 3.77 -5.26
C ALA A 56 -0.51 4.33 -4.30
N ASP A 57 -1.77 3.92 -4.45
CA ASP A 57 -2.86 4.32 -3.55
C ASP A 57 -2.63 3.83 -2.10
N ALA A 58 -2.00 2.67 -1.92
CA ALA A 58 -1.64 2.16 -0.60
C ALA A 58 -0.52 2.99 0.04
N ARG A 59 0.53 3.32 -0.73
CA ARG A 59 1.64 4.18 -0.28
C ARG A 59 1.16 5.58 0.11
N ALA A 60 0.35 6.22 -0.72
CA ALA A 60 -0.21 7.54 -0.41
C ALA A 60 -1.02 7.54 0.90
N ARG A 61 -1.78 6.47 1.16
CA ARG A 61 -2.50 6.30 2.42
C ARG A 61 -1.58 6.03 3.61
N ALA A 62 -0.49 5.30 3.40
CA ALA A 62 0.51 5.03 4.43
C ALA A 62 1.27 6.31 4.80
N ALA A 63 1.73 7.09 3.82
CA ALA A 63 2.34 8.41 4.02
C ALA A 63 1.44 9.34 4.85
N SER A 64 0.16 9.47 4.45
CA SER A 64 -0.81 10.26 5.22
C SER A 64 -1.03 9.73 6.64
N ALA A 65 -1.03 8.42 6.85
CA ALA A 65 -1.16 7.83 8.18
C ALA A 65 0.07 8.11 9.06
N HIS A 66 1.27 8.02 8.50
CA HIS A 66 2.52 8.36 9.17
C HIS A 66 2.57 9.85 9.54
N CYS A 67 2.16 10.74 8.63
CA CYS A 67 2.02 12.17 8.91
C CYS A 67 1.12 12.43 10.13
N HIS A 68 -0.05 11.81 10.17
CA HIS A 68 -0.98 11.93 11.28
C HIS A 68 -0.45 11.33 12.59
N ALA A 69 0.28 10.21 12.51
CA ALA A 69 0.93 9.60 13.66
C ALA A 69 2.02 10.52 14.24
N ALA A 70 2.86 11.11 13.39
CA ALA A 70 3.87 12.08 13.78
C ALA A 70 3.25 13.29 14.51
N GLN A 71 2.19 13.87 13.94
CA GLN A 71 1.44 14.98 14.56
C GLN A 71 0.88 14.58 15.94
N ALA A 72 0.35 13.37 16.09
CA ALA A 72 -0.15 12.86 17.37
C ALA A 72 0.98 12.66 18.39
N HIS A 73 2.13 12.16 17.95
CA HIS A 73 3.32 12.01 18.79
C HIS A 73 3.87 13.37 19.26
N ASP A 74 3.93 14.37 18.38
CA ASP A 74 4.35 15.74 18.74
C ASP A 74 3.41 16.38 19.76
N ALA A 75 2.10 16.25 19.56
CA ALA A 75 1.10 16.74 20.52
C ALA A 75 1.25 16.04 21.88
N ALA A 76 1.44 14.72 21.88
CA ALA A 76 1.67 13.96 23.11
C ALA A 76 2.97 14.37 23.82
N ALA A 77 4.05 14.61 23.07
CA ALA A 77 5.31 15.08 23.62
C ALA A 77 5.15 16.45 24.31
N ALA A 78 4.43 17.39 23.70
CA ALA A 78 4.17 18.71 24.29
C ALA A 78 3.39 18.60 25.62
N VAL A 79 2.37 17.74 25.68
CA VAL A 79 1.60 17.48 26.91
C VAL A 79 2.48 16.84 28.00
N LEU A 80 3.31 15.87 27.63
CA LEU A 80 4.20 15.18 28.58
C LEU A 80 5.29 16.11 29.13
N GLU A 81 5.83 17.00 28.30
CA GLU A 81 6.82 18.01 28.71
C GLU A 81 6.19 18.98 29.73
N ALA A 82 5.00 19.51 29.43
CA ALA A 82 4.25 20.38 30.34
C ALA A 82 3.86 19.69 31.66
N ALA A 83 3.65 18.37 31.63
CA ALA A 83 3.37 17.55 32.80
C ALA A 83 4.63 17.15 33.60
N GLY A 84 5.83 17.62 33.20
CA GLY A 84 7.08 17.32 33.90
C GLY A 84 7.63 15.93 33.64
N SER A 85 7.29 15.31 32.51
CA SER A 85 7.75 13.98 32.08
C SER A 85 8.67 14.05 30.85
N PRO A 86 9.83 14.72 30.92
CA PRO A 86 10.67 15.01 29.74
C PRO A 86 11.25 13.76 29.07
N ALA A 87 11.52 12.69 29.83
CA ALA A 87 12.01 11.43 29.27
C ALA A 87 10.98 10.79 28.32
N ARG A 88 9.70 10.74 28.74
CA ARG A 88 8.62 10.24 27.89
C ARG A 88 8.33 11.18 26.72
N ALA A 89 8.43 12.50 26.92
CA ALA A 89 8.32 13.45 25.82
C ALA A 89 9.41 13.24 24.76
N ALA A 90 10.64 12.87 25.15
CA ALA A 90 11.72 12.55 24.23
C ALA A 90 11.48 11.24 23.44
N GLU A 91 10.89 10.22 24.06
CA GLU A 91 10.45 8.99 23.37
C GLU A 91 9.43 9.32 22.27
N HIS A 92 8.41 10.12 22.58
CA HIS A 92 7.41 10.54 21.61
C HIS A 92 7.99 11.39 20.47
N ARG A 93 8.92 12.31 20.75
CA ARG A 93 9.64 13.04 19.69
C ARG A 93 10.49 12.13 18.79
N THR A 94 10.97 11.01 19.32
CA THR A 94 11.70 10.03 18.53
C THR A 94 10.76 9.23 17.65
N ALA A 95 9.60 8.82 18.17
CA ALA A 95 8.55 8.18 17.38
C ALA A 95 8.04 9.10 16.26
N SER A 96 7.77 10.38 16.56
CA SER A 96 7.37 11.37 15.55
C SER A 96 8.38 11.47 14.40
N ARG A 97 9.69 11.55 14.71
CA ARG A 97 10.74 11.55 13.68
C ARG A 97 10.75 10.29 12.84
N ALA A 98 10.54 9.12 13.45
CA ALA A 98 10.49 7.85 12.72
C ALA A 98 9.25 7.78 11.80
N ASP A 99 8.10 8.31 12.22
CA ASP A 99 6.92 8.42 11.38
C ASP A 99 7.15 9.39 10.20
N LEU A 100 7.76 10.55 10.43
CA LEU A 100 8.09 11.49 9.33
C LEU A 100 9.09 10.88 8.33
N GLU A 101 10.06 10.09 8.80
CA GLU A 101 10.99 9.36 7.93
C GLU A 101 10.26 8.30 7.09
N ALA A 102 9.29 7.59 7.70
CA ALA A 102 8.47 6.61 7.00
C ALA A 102 7.52 7.27 5.97
N GLU A 103 6.93 8.43 6.29
CA GLU A 103 6.14 9.24 5.36
C GLU A 103 6.95 9.60 4.11
N LEU A 104 8.16 10.13 4.29
CA LEU A 104 9.06 10.48 3.18
C LEU A 104 9.42 9.25 2.33
N ALA A 105 9.68 8.11 2.96
CA ALA A 105 9.99 6.88 2.23
C ALA A 105 8.79 6.37 1.39
N ASP A 106 7.57 6.53 1.90
CA ASP A 106 6.35 6.17 1.17
C ASP A 106 6.04 7.13 0.02
N GLU A 107 6.38 8.41 0.16
CA GLU A 107 6.27 9.43 -0.89
C GLU A 107 7.31 9.23 -2.01
N ASP A 108 8.59 9.00 -1.66
CA ASP A 108 9.69 8.85 -2.62
C ASP A 108 9.52 7.61 -3.53
N GLY A 109 8.93 6.54 -3.00
CA GLY A 109 8.62 5.33 -3.77
C GLY A 109 7.65 5.55 -4.95
N THR A 110 7.04 6.73 -5.10
CA THR A 110 6.17 7.05 -6.24
C THR A 110 6.92 7.30 -7.55
N THR A 111 8.24 7.45 -7.53
CA THR A 111 9.03 7.92 -8.69
C THR A 111 9.69 6.82 -9.54
N ASP A 112 9.74 5.57 -9.11
CA ASP A 112 10.45 4.48 -9.83
C ASP A 112 9.68 3.86 -11.02
N GLY A 113 8.55 4.46 -11.45
CA GLY A 113 7.69 3.89 -12.50
C GLY A 113 7.83 4.50 -13.91
N ASP A 114 8.42 5.68 -14.05
CA ASP A 114 8.44 6.45 -15.32
C ASP A 114 9.75 6.30 -16.11
N ALA A 115 10.50 5.21 -15.86
CA ALA A 115 11.77 4.91 -16.54
C ALA A 115 11.64 3.79 -17.58
N ASP A 116 10.51 3.65 -18.28
CA ASP A 116 10.42 2.83 -19.49
C ASP A 116 10.27 3.72 -20.72
N GLY A 117 11.38 3.81 -21.45
CA GLY A 117 11.59 4.69 -22.57
C GLY A 117 10.68 4.41 -23.77
N HIS A 118 10.17 5.50 -24.34
CA HIS A 118 9.87 5.57 -25.77
C HIS A 118 10.84 6.59 -26.38
N SER A 119 11.91 6.05 -26.98
CA SER A 119 12.67 6.70 -28.06
C SER A 119 12.25 6.08 -29.37
#